data_AF-A0A2N3WD72-F1
#
_entry.id   AF-A0A2N3WD72-F1
#
_cell.length_a   1.000
_cell.length_b   1.000
_cell.length_c   1.000
_cell.angle_alpha   90.00
_cell.angle_beta   90.00
_cell.angle_gamma   90.00
#
_symmetry.space_group_name_H-M   'P 1'
#
loop_
_entity.id
_entity.type
_entity.pdbx_description
1 polymer ?
#
loop_
_entity_poly.entity_id
_entity_poly.type
_entity_poly.pdbx_seq_one_letter_code
_entity_poly.pdbx_strand_id
1 'polypeptide(L)'
;MDSVTLPRPVLHALRQASLPGVATGMLTGAPRPLAFPPGFGEVLAWLWTTDSNAAVIYLAELMKQLRERHPLAKTVTPPFRFDELLAAARDCLPDDFAHAELLIQYTRTSLGDYYGGSAD
;
A
#
# COMPACT_ATOMS: atom_id res chain seq x y z
N MET A 1 21.30 15.15 -10.84
CA MET A 1 20.17 14.23 -11.05
C MET A 1 20.75 12.85 -10.88
N ASP A 2 20.72 12.34 -9.64
CA ASP A 2 21.33 11.05 -9.32
C ASP A 2 20.48 9.93 -9.92
N SER A 3 21.13 9.05 -10.67
CA SER A 3 20.49 7.90 -11.29
C SER A 3 20.22 6.86 -10.20
N VAL A 4 18.95 6.70 -9.81
CA VAL A 4 18.55 5.63 -8.89
C VAL A 4 18.59 4.31 -9.65
N THR A 5 19.52 3.43 -9.27
CA THR A 5 19.60 2.08 -9.83
C THR A 5 18.53 1.21 -9.17
N LEU A 6 17.40 1.01 -9.87
CA LEU A 6 16.32 0.13 -9.44
C LEU A 6 16.76 -1.35 -9.54
N PRO A 7 16.67 -2.16 -8.48
CA PRO A 7 16.84 -3.60 -8.58
C PRO A 7 15.86 -4.17 -9.60
N ARG A 8 16.30 -5.09 -10.49
CA ARG A 8 15.45 -5.70 -11.52
C ARG A 8 14.14 -6.29 -10.97
N PRO A 9 14.11 -6.98 -9.82
CA PRO A 9 12.87 -7.48 -9.22
C PRO A 9 11.89 -6.34 -8.86
N VAL A 10 12.40 -5.23 -8.33
CA VAL A 10 11.61 -4.04 -7.97
C VAL A 10 11.06 -3.35 -9.21
N LEU A 11 11.87 -3.18 -10.27
CA LEU A 11 11.40 -2.63 -11.54
C LEU A 11 10.30 -3.51 -12.18
N HIS A 12 10.46 -4.83 -12.11
CA HIS A 12 9.46 -5.77 -12.62
C HIS A 12 8.17 -5.70 -11.79
N ALA A 13 8.28 -5.68 -10.46
CA ALA A 13 7.15 -5.54 -9.55
C ALA A 13 6.44 -4.19 -9.73
N LEU A 14 7.15 -3.07 -9.84
CA LEU A 14 6.57 -1.75 -10.13
C LEU A 14 5.84 -1.71 -11.48
N ARG A 15 6.35 -2.41 -12.50
CA ARG A 15 5.68 -2.52 -13.81
C ARG A 15 4.39 -3.35 -13.74
N GLN A 16 4.35 -4.37 -12.88
CA GLN A 16 3.17 -5.22 -12.67
C GLN A 16 2.17 -4.58 -11.69
N ALA A 17 2.66 -3.81 -10.72
CA ALA A 17 1.89 -3.19 -9.63
C ALA A 17 1.62 -1.70 -9.90
N SER A 18 1.00 -1.39 -11.04
CA SER A 18 0.39 -0.06 -11.18
C SER A 18 -0.66 0.11 -10.07
N LEU A 19 -0.57 1.19 -9.28
CA LEU A 19 -1.52 1.43 -8.19
C LEU A 19 -3.00 1.35 -8.62
N PRO A 20 -3.39 1.83 -9.82
CA PRO A 20 -4.75 1.62 -10.32
C PRO A 20 -5.08 0.14 -10.55
N GLY A 21 -4.15 -0.67 -11.05
CA GLY A 21 -4.33 -2.11 -11.25
C GLY A 21 -4.46 -2.87 -9.94
N VAL A 22 -3.62 -2.54 -8.94
CA VAL A 22 -3.74 -3.07 -7.57
C VAL A 22 -5.11 -2.73 -6.98
N ALA A 23 -5.51 -1.47 -7.05
CA ALA A 23 -6.83 -1.02 -6.57
C ALA A 23 -7.99 -1.69 -7.32
N THR A 24 -7.87 -1.87 -8.64
CA THR A 24 -8.87 -2.57 -9.46
C THR A 24 -9.06 -3.99 -8.94
N GLY A 25 -7.96 -4.75 -8.79
CA GLY A 25 -8.02 -6.13 -8.29
C GLY A 25 -8.63 -6.22 -6.89
N MET A 26 -8.30 -5.27 -6.03
CA MET A 26 -8.87 -5.19 -4.67
C MET A 26 -10.38 -4.89 -4.68
N LEU A 27 -10.84 -4.02 -5.58
CA LEU A 27 -12.23 -3.59 -5.65
C LEU A 27 -13.14 -4.58 -6.40
N THR A 28 -12.59 -5.39 -7.31
CA THR A 28 -13.39 -6.34 -8.13
C THR A 28 -13.35 -7.78 -7.63
N GLY A 29 -12.38 -8.17 -6.81
CA GLY A 29 -12.19 -9.58 -6.49
C GLY A 29 -11.35 -9.92 -5.27
N ALA A 30 -10.90 -8.96 -4.45
CA ALA A 30 -10.19 -9.34 -3.23
C ALA A 30 -11.16 -9.95 -2.20
N PRO A 31 -10.87 -11.15 -1.68
CA PRO A 31 -11.53 -11.61 -0.46
C PRO A 31 -11.23 -10.60 0.67
N ARG A 32 -12.13 -10.49 1.65
CA ARG A 32 -11.78 -9.91 2.95
C ARG A 32 -11.23 -11.04 3.83
N PRO A 33 -10.03 -10.90 4.43
CA PRO A 33 -9.19 -9.69 4.55
C PRO A 33 -8.43 -9.30 3.27
N LEU A 34 -8.14 -8.00 3.13
CA LEU A 34 -7.41 -7.42 1.99
C LEU A 34 -6.06 -8.12 1.77
N ALA A 35 -5.74 -8.46 0.52
CA ALA A 35 -4.46 -9.05 0.16
C ALA A 35 -3.80 -8.27 -0.99
N PHE A 36 -2.49 -8.13 -0.92
CA PHE A 36 -1.69 -7.49 -1.96
C PHE A 36 -1.25 -8.49 -3.03
N PRO A 37 -1.05 -8.04 -4.30
CA PRO A 37 -0.47 -8.89 -5.31
C PRO A 37 1.00 -9.23 -4.99
N PRO A 38 1.52 -10.35 -5.52
CA PRO A 38 2.93 -10.73 -5.35
C PRO A 38 3.88 -9.60 -5.77
N GLY A 39 4.98 -9.41 -5.04
CA GLY A 39 5.97 -8.37 -5.34
C GLY A 39 5.68 -7.01 -4.68
N PHE A 40 4.47 -6.80 -4.15
CA PHE A 40 4.11 -5.51 -3.53
C PHE A 40 4.91 -5.23 -2.26
N GLY A 41 5.09 -6.23 -1.41
CA GLY A 41 5.87 -6.10 -0.17
C GLY A 41 7.32 -5.78 -0.41
N GLU A 42 7.93 -6.38 -1.42
CA GLU A 42 9.31 -6.13 -1.83
C GLU A 42 9.50 -4.71 -2.35
N VAL A 43 8.52 -4.18 -3.09
CA VAL A 43 8.50 -2.77 -3.51
C VAL A 43 8.35 -1.87 -2.30
N LEU A 44 7.43 -2.17 -1.38
CA LEU A 44 7.18 -1.36 -0.20
C LEU A 44 8.41 -1.34 0.74
N ALA A 45 9.03 -2.49 0.97
CA ALA A 45 10.27 -2.62 1.74
C ALA A 45 11.42 -1.86 1.07
N TRP A 46 11.59 -2.00 -0.25
CA TRP A 46 12.61 -1.26 -0.99
C TRP A 46 12.39 0.26 -0.90
N LEU A 47 11.16 0.73 -1.12
CA LEU A 47 10.81 2.14 -0.95
C LEU A 47 11.17 2.60 0.45
N TRP A 48 10.76 1.87 1.50
CA TRP A 48 11.07 2.25 2.87
C TRP A 48 12.57 2.39 3.14
N THR A 49 13.38 1.45 2.62
CA THR A 49 14.84 1.48 2.81
C THR A 49 15.54 2.61 2.06
N THR A 50 14.95 3.10 0.98
CA THR A 50 15.57 4.11 0.09
C THR A 50 15.02 5.51 0.34
N ASP A 51 13.71 5.62 0.57
CA ASP A 51 12.97 6.83 0.90
C ASP A 51 11.68 6.45 1.66
N SER A 52 11.72 6.59 2.99
CA SER A 52 10.56 6.32 3.85
C SER A 52 9.34 7.17 3.52
N ASN A 53 9.53 8.40 3.02
CA ASN A 53 8.40 9.24 2.60
C ASN A 53 7.76 8.69 1.32
N ALA A 54 8.55 8.17 0.39
CA ALA A 54 8.02 7.53 -0.81
C ALA A 54 7.17 6.30 -0.49
N ALA A 55 7.56 5.49 0.51
CA ALA A 55 6.75 4.37 0.99
C ALA A 55 5.40 4.81 1.57
N VAL A 56 5.40 5.87 2.39
CA VAL A 56 4.16 6.43 2.95
C VAL A 56 3.25 7.01 1.85
N ILE A 57 3.82 7.76 0.90
CA ILE A 57 3.08 8.31 -0.23
C ILE A 57 2.48 7.18 -1.08
N TYR A 58 3.21 6.08 -1.27
CA TYR A 58 2.73 4.93 -2.02
C TYR A 58 1.48 4.29 -1.38
N LEU A 59 1.48 4.13 -0.05
CA LEU A 59 0.31 3.65 0.69
C LEU A 59 -0.83 4.68 0.71
N ALA A 60 -0.54 5.97 0.83
CA ALA A 60 -1.53 7.04 0.77
C ALA A 60 -2.26 7.08 -0.58
N GLU A 61 -1.52 6.99 -1.69
CA GLU A 61 -2.07 6.99 -3.03
C GLU A 61 -2.95 5.75 -3.28
N LEU A 62 -2.55 4.58 -2.77
CA LEU A 62 -3.40 3.40 -2.82
C LEU A 62 -4.69 3.58 -2.01
N MET A 63 -4.60 4.10 -0.78
CA MET A 63 -5.78 4.38 0.05
C MET A 63 -6.77 5.30 -0.67
N LYS A 64 -6.22 6.32 -1.34
CA LYS A 64 -7.00 7.26 -2.14
C LYS A 64 -7.67 6.60 -3.34
N GLN A 65 -6.99 5.65 -4.01
CA GLN A 65 -7.63 4.84 -5.06
C GLN A 65 -8.79 4.03 -4.51
N LEU A 66 -8.59 3.34 -3.38
CA LEU A 66 -9.60 2.46 -2.78
C LEU A 66 -10.85 3.20 -2.27
N ARG A 67 -10.73 4.46 -1.83
CA ARG A 67 -11.85 5.21 -1.25
C ARG A 67 -12.48 6.25 -2.17
N GLU A 68 -11.69 6.90 -3.01
CA GLU A 68 -12.11 8.16 -3.64
C GLU A 68 -11.95 8.16 -5.16
N ARG A 69 -10.77 7.75 -5.65
CA ARG A 69 -10.38 7.96 -7.04
C ARG A 69 -10.84 6.86 -7.99
N HIS A 70 -10.92 5.61 -7.53
CA HIS A 70 -11.28 4.51 -8.41
C HIS A 70 -12.79 4.52 -8.73
N PRO A 71 -13.23 4.29 -9.97
CA PRO A 71 -14.66 4.28 -10.33
C PRO A 71 -15.51 3.30 -9.50
N LEU A 72 -14.90 2.19 -9.06
CA LEU A 72 -15.53 1.16 -8.22
C LEU A 72 -15.39 1.40 -6.71
N ALA A 73 -14.73 2.48 -6.26
CA ALA A 73 -14.53 2.72 -4.84
C ALA A 73 -15.86 2.81 -4.06
N LYS A 74 -16.88 3.41 -4.68
CA LYS A 74 -18.21 3.59 -4.08
C LYS A 74 -19.11 2.36 -4.17
N THR A 75 -18.71 1.32 -4.91
CA THR A 75 -19.52 0.11 -5.08
C THR A 75 -19.23 -0.95 -4.00
N VAL A 76 -18.15 -0.78 -3.23
CA VAL A 76 -17.78 -1.70 -2.15
C VAL A 76 -18.36 -1.18 -0.83
N THR A 77 -19.18 -2.00 -0.16
CA THR A 77 -19.77 -1.70 1.16
C THR A 77 -19.51 -2.84 2.15
N PRO A 78 -18.90 -2.57 3.32
CA PRO A 78 -18.36 -1.27 3.74
C PRO A 78 -17.16 -0.84 2.88
N PRO A 79 -16.76 0.44 2.85
CA PRO A 79 -15.50 0.85 2.22
C PRO A 79 -14.29 0.16 2.87
N PHE A 80 -13.14 0.12 2.18
CA PHE A 80 -11.90 -0.33 2.79
C PHE A 80 -11.42 0.68 3.84
N ARG A 81 -11.09 0.17 5.03
CA ARG A 81 -10.59 0.97 6.15
C ARG A 81 -9.06 1.08 6.10
N PHE A 82 -8.54 2.14 6.70
CA PHE A 82 -7.10 2.37 6.74
C PHE A 82 -6.36 1.28 7.53
N ASP A 83 -6.94 0.79 8.63
CA ASP A 83 -6.34 -0.33 9.37
C ASP A 83 -6.34 -1.65 8.57
N GLU A 84 -7.33 -1.88 7.70
CA GLU A 84 -7.34 -3.04 6.81
C GLU A 84 -6.16 -2.97 5.82
N LEU A 85 -5.89 -1.77 5.28
CA LEU A 85 -4.74 -1.54 4.42
C LEU A 85 -3.42 -1.77 5.18
N LEU A 86 -3.28 -1.22 6.39
CA LEU A 86 -2.05 -1.36 7.18
C LEU A 86 -1.80 -2.80 7.62
N ALA A 87 -2.85 -3.53 8.01
CA ALA A 87 -2.75 -4.95 8.33
C ALA A 87 -2.28 -5.76 7.12
N ALA A 88 -2.92 -5.57 5.96
CA ALA A 88 -2.49 -6.24 4.73
C ALA A 88 -1.08 -5.83 4.30
N ALA A 89 -0.69 -4.58 4.53
CA ALA A 89 0.63 -4.08 4.15
C ALA A 89 1.70 -4.74 5.01
N ARG A 90 1.43 -4.92 6.31
CA ARG A 90 2.27 -5.68 7.23
C ARG A 90 2.45 -7.12 6.76
N ASP A 91 1.34 -7.79 6.43
CA ASP A 91 1.33 -9.21 6.07
C ASP A 91 2.01 -9.50 4.72
N CYS A 92 2.14 -8.48 3.85
CA CYS A 92 2.79 -8.65 2.56
C CYS A 92 4.30 -8.37 2.58
N LEU A 93 4.84 -7.79 3.66
CA LEU A 93 6.28 -7.49 3.76
C LEU A 93 7.12 -8.78 3.84
N PRO A 94 8.39 -8.75 3.38
CA PRO A 94 9.29 -9.90 3.53
C PRO A 94 9.46 -10.31 5.00
N ASP A 95 9.52 -11.61 5.27
CA ASP A 95 9.63 -12.18 6.63
C ASP A 95 10.88 -11.67 7.40
N ASP A 96 11.95 -11.34 6.69
CA ASP A 96 13.21 -10.83 7.24
C ASP A 96 13.29 -9.29 7.31
N PHE A 97 12.20 -8.59 6.96
CA PHE A 97 12.18 -7.13 6.96
C PHE A 97 12.06 -6.55 8.38
N ALA A 98 13.22 -6.24 8.97
CA ALA A 98 13.34 -5.76 10.35
C ALA A 98 12.55 -4.47 10.67
N HIS A 99 12.18 -3.66 9.67
CA HIS A 99 11.50 -2.38 9.87
C HIS A 99 9.98 -2.44 9.67
N ALA A 100 9.37 -3.63 9.60
CA ALA A 100 7.93 -3.77 9.37
C ALA A 100 7.09 -2.96 10.37
N GLU A 101 7.34 -3.11 11.67
CA GLU A 101 6.61 -2.34 12.70
C GLU A 101 6.81 -0.84 12.58
N LEU A 102 8.05 -0.41 12.31
CA LEU A 102 8.40 0.99 12.21
C LEU A 102 7.69 1.64 11.02
N LEU A 103 7.66 0.94 9.87
CA LEU A 103 6.93 1.37 8.68
C LEU A 103 5.45 1.57 9.02
N ILE A 104 4.79 0.55 9.58
CA ILE A 104 3.36 0.62 9.89
C ILE A 104 3.05 1.72 10.90
N GLN A 105 3.85 1.85 11.96
CA GLN A 105 3.65 2.89 12.96
C GLN A 105 3.87 4.29 12.39
N TYR A 106 4.90 4.46 11.57
CA TYR A 106 5.18 5.74 10.91
C TYR A 106 4.06 6.11 9.94
N THR A 107 3.64 5.20 9.06
CA THR A 107 2.51 5.42 8.15
C THR A 107 1.22 5.76 8.91
N ARG A 108 0.92 5.05 10.00
CA ARG A 108 -0.23 5.34 10.86
C ARG A 108 -0.15 6.76 11.44
N THR A 109 1.03 7.17 11.91
CA THR A 109 1.24 8.50 12.48
C THR A 109 1.13 9.59 11.42
N SER A 110 1.73 9.39 10.24
CA SER A 110 1.76 10.39 9.16
C SER A 110 0.41 10.57 8.47
N LEU A 111 -0.40 9.52 8.37
CA LEU A 111 -1.65 9.53 7.61
C LEU A 111 -2.91 9.34 8.46
N GLY A 112 -2.76 9.12 9.78
CA GLY A 112 -3.86 8.84 10.70
C GLY A 112 -4.92 9.94 10.71
N ASP A 113 -4.51 11.21 10.68
CA ASP A 113 -5.45 12.33 10.65
C ASP A 113 -6.27 12.39 9.35
N TYR A 114 -5.73 11.84 8.25
CA TYR A 114 -6.39 11.85 6.94
C TYR A 114 -7.26 10.62 6.69
N TYR A 115 -6.80 9.45 7.12
CA TYR A 115 -7.44 8.16 6.78
C TYR A 115 -7.83 7.32 8.00
N GLY A 116 -7.26 7.59 9.17
CA GLY A 116 -7.56 6.95 10.44
C GLY A 116 -8.82 7.46 11.14
N GLY A 117 -9.49 8.47 10.56
CA GLY A 117 -10.78 8.95 11.04
C GLY A 117 -11.77 7.81 11.22
N SER A 118 -12.11 7.57 12.48
CA SER A 118 -13.07 6.58 12.95
C SER A 118 -14.36 6.68 12.15
N ALA A 119 -14.92 5.52 11.84
CA ALA A 119 -16.36 5.40 11.70
C ALA A 119 -17.01 6.03 12.94
N ASP A 120 -17.67 7.15 12.75
CA ASP A 120 -18.94 7.42 13.43
C ASP A 120 -20.04 6.70 12.63
#